data_AF-A0A6I2U8F1-F1
#
_entry.id   AF-A0A6I2U8F1-F1
#
_cell.length_a   1.000
_cell.length_b   1.000
_cell.length_c   1.000
_cell.angle_alpha   90.00
_cell.angle_beta   90.00
_cell.angle_gamma   90.00
#
_symmetry.space_group_name_H-M   'P 1'
#
loop_
_entity.id
_entity.type
_entity.pdbx_description
1 polymer ?
#
loop_
_entity_poly.entity_id
_entity_poly.type
_entity_poly.pdbx_seq_one_letter_code
_entity_poly.pdbx_strand_id
1 'polypeptide(L)' 'MHVANILDIPYRGEFFDYVILNHVMEHISDEEAAMQEIQRVLKLVLVLQRLG' A
#
# COMPACT_ATOMS: atom_id res chain seq x y z
N MET A 1 -15.88 10.66 -1.50
CA MET A 1 -14.46 11.09 -1.51
C MET A 1 -13.96 11.02 -0.07
N HIS A 2 -12.89 10.30 0.20
CA HIS A 2 -12.28 10.23 1.53
C HIS A 2 -10.96 10.99 1.47
N VAL A 3 -10.66 11.74 2.53
CA VAL A 3 -9.36 12.38 2.74
C VAL A 3 -8.63 11.53 3.76
N ALA A 4 -7.43 11.09 3.44
CA ALA A 4 -6.62 10.21 4.28
C ALA A 4 -5.14 10.60 4.19
N ASN A 5 -4.37 10.21 5.21
CA ASN A 5 -2.92 10.33 5.21
C ASN A 5 -2.30 9.08 4.56
N ILE A 6 -1.32 9.25 3.67
CA ILE A 6 -0.62 8.10 3.05
C ILE A 6 0.22 7.30 4.05
N LEU A 7 0.57 7.91 5.20
CA LEU A 7 1.26 7.26 6.31
C LEU A 7 0.31 6.53 7.27
N ASP A 8 -1.01 6.68 7.09
CA ASP A 8 -2.05 6.08 7.92
C ASP A 8 -3.32 5.86 7.08
N ILE A 9 -3.25 4.87 6.19
CA ILE A 9 -4.33 4.53 5.28
C ILE A 9 -5.40 3.78 6.11
N PRO A 10 -6.65 4.29 6.20
CA PRO A 10 -7.66 3.82 7.16
C PRO A 10 -8.36 2.52 6.71
N TYR A 11 -7.58 1.55 6.28
CA TYR A 11 -7.99 0.23 5.85
C TYR A 11 -7.06 -0.80 6.49
N ARG A 12 -7.62 -1.97 6.78
CA ARG A 12 -6.84 -3.11 7.28
C ARG A 12 -5.77 -3.54 6.26
N GLY A 13 -4.81 -4.33 6.73
CA GLY A 13 -3.83 -4.91 5.82
C GLY A 13 -4.48 -5.79 4.75
N GLU A 14 -3.82 -5.92 3.60
CA GLU A 14 -4.26 -6.75 2.48
C GLU A 14 -5.69 -6.44 1.99
N PHE A 15 -6.07 -5.16 1.99
CA PHE A 15 -7.40 -4.74 1.61
C PHE A 15 -7.53 -4.50 0.10
N PHE A 16 -6.52 -3.89 -0.53
CA PHE A 16 -6.55 -3.48 -1.93
C PHE A 16 -5.80 -4.45 -2.83
N ASP A 17 -6.34 -4.67 -4.04
CA ASP A 17 -5.66 -5.40 -5.11
C ASP A 17 -4.66 -4.51 -5.87
N TYR A 18 -4.96 -3.21 -5.98
CA TYR A 18 -4.12 -2.22 -6.65
C TYR A 18 -4.12 -0.90 -5.88
N VAL A 19 -2.97 -0.24 -5.86
CA VAL A 19 -2.78 1.14 -5.42
C VAL A 19 -2.06 1.89 -6.54
N ILE A 20 -2.60 3.04 -6.96
CA ILE A 20 -2.00 3.90 -8.00
C ILE A 20 -1.59 5.21 -7.34
N LEU A 21 -0.32 5.58 -7.52
CA LEU A 21 0.25 6.85 -7.07
C LEU A 21 0.58 7.69 -8.29
N ASN A 22 0.18 8.96 -8.28
CA ASN A 22 0.46 9.88 -9.38
C ASN A 22 0.96 11.21 -8.82
N HIS A 23 2.26 11.49 -8.97
CA HIS A 23 2.88 12.73 -8.51
C HIS A 23 2.60 13.06 -7.02
N VAL A 24 2.50 12.02 -6.18
CA VAL A 24 2.25 12.15 -4.74
C VAL A 24 3.54 12.02 -3.93
N MET A 25 4.45 11.14 -4.35
CA MET A 25 5.59 10.73 -3.52
C MET A 25 6.57 11.87 -3.24
N GLU A 26 6.74 12.78 -4.21
CA GLU A 26 7.63 13.94 -4.10
C GLU A 26 7.27 14.93 -2.98
N HIS A 27 6.05 14.83 -2.43
CA HIS A 27 5.59 15.67 -1.33
C HIS A 27 5.74 14.99 0.04
N ILE A 28 6.18 13.73 0.08
CA ILE A 28 6.25 12.93 1.31
C ILE A 28 7.64 13.03 1.91
N SER A 29 7.73 13.48 3.17
CA SER A 29 9.03 13.64 3.85
C SER A 29 9.68 12.31 4.25
N ASP A 30 8.87 11.27 4.52
CA ASP A 30 9.32 9.92 4.85
C ASP A 30 8.71 8.92 3.84
N GLU A 31 9.37 8.81 2.69
CA GLU A 31 8.92 7.95 1.59
C GLU A 31 8.96 6.46 1.98
N GLU A 32 9.86 6.07 2.88
CA GLU A 32 9.98 4.69 3.34
C GLU A 32 8.74 4.29 4.16
N ALA A 33 8.34 5.12 5.11
CA ALA A 33 7.12 4.89 5.90
C ALA A 33 5.88 4.83 5.00
N ALA A 34 5.77 5.70 3.99
CA ALA A 34 4.68 5.64 3.02
C ALA A 34 4.68 4.34 2.22
N MET A 35 5.85 3.88 1.77
CA MET A 35 5.96 2.62 1.03
C MET A 35 5.60 1.41 1.88
N GLN A 36 5.99 1.40 3.16
CA GLN A 36 5.60 0.35 4.11
C GLN A 36 4.07 0.32 4.30
N GLU A 37 3.45 1.49 4.40
CA GLU A 37 2.00 1.60 4.55
C GLU A 37 1.24 1.17 3.29
N ILE A 38 1.75 1.50 2.11
CA ILE A 38 1.23 1.01 0.82
C ILE A 38 1.35 -0.53 0.75
N GLN A 39 2.50 -1.09 1.11
CA GLN A 39 2.70 -2.54 1.14
C GLN A 39 1.75 -3.22 2.13
N ARG A 40 1.52 -2.63 3.31
CA ARG A 40 0.59 -3.16 4.32
C ARG A 40 -0.80 -3.33 3.74
N VAL A 41 -1.31 -2.35 3.00
CA VAL A 41 -2.70 -2.36 2.50
C VAL A 41 -2.87 -3.13 1.18
N LEU A 42 -1.79 -3.43 0.47
CA LEU A 42 -1.81 -4.29 -0.71
C LEU A 42 -1.90 -5.77 -0.31
N LYS A 43 -2.72 -6.54 -1.04
CA LYS A 43 -2.79 -8.00 -0.87
C LYS A 43 -1.46 -8.64 -1.30
N LEU A 44 -0.89 -9.50 -0.44
CA LEU A 44 0.24 -10.32 -0.82
C LEU A 44 -0.24 -11.47 -1.71
N VAL A 45 0.14 -11.45 -2.99
CA VAL A 45 -0.08 -12.61 -3.85
C VAL A 45 0.99 -13.66 -3.51
N LEU A 46 0.71 -14.50 -2.53
CA LEU A 46 1.43 -15.75 -2.37
C LEU A 46 1.05 -16.65 -3.55
N VAL A 47 1.86 -16.62 -4.61
CA VAL A 47 1.88 -17.71 -5.57
C VAL A 47 2.45 -18.91 -4.82
N LEU A 48 1.58 -19.65 -4.11
CA LEU A 48 1.92 -20.97 -3.64
C LEU A 48 2.49 -21.71 -4.84
N GLN A 49 3.78 -22.03 -4.80
CA GLN A 49 4.35 -22.98 -5.74
C GLN A 49 3.53 -24.25 -5.61
N ARG A 50 2.62 -24.43 -6.56
CA ARG A 50 1.95 -25.69 -6.87
C ARG A 50 3.05 -26.65 -7.32
N LEU A 51 3.81 -27.16 -6.37
CA LEU A 51 4.75 -28.25 -6.50
C LEU A 51 4.50 -29.16 -5.30
N GLY A 52 3.82 -30.27 -5.59
CA GLY A 52 3.28 -31.25 -4.66
C GLY A 52 2.12 -31.97 -5.31
#